data_AF-A0AAE3FMY4-F1
#
_entry.id   AF-A0AAE3FMY4-F1
#
_cell.length_a   1.000
_cell.length_b   1.000
_cell.length_c   1.000
_cell.angle_alpha   90.00
_cell.angle_beta   90.00
_cell.angle_gamma   90.00
#
_symmetry.space_group_name_H-M   'P 1'
#
loop_
_entity.id
_entity.type
_entity.pdbx_description
1 polymer ?
#
loop_
_entity_poly.entity_id
_entity_poly.type
_entity_poly.pdbx_seq_one_letter_code
_entity_poly.pdbx_strand_id
1 'polypeptide(L)'
;SALHSLTFPGAKRVSLAESSRTAWIKYYRQDENFLNSSVSYYDGGLALAFYADAKAQRGIEECFKTLRERSRGGAFTFDLLDKAMRELGFEELELAYKPAREILEAIREELGLEVVDEGKEYYGLVLEGNRVKFVEDGSPADRAGLLPDDQIVAVNGTSAPLRGEAEVLLLREGRVKRTKLSPGRNPGHSLRLKLTGKVAEKVFMGEVEGEYKSNVI
;
A
#
# COMPACT_ATOMS: atom_id res chain seq x y z
N SER A 1 -1.65 6.80 -6.27
CA SER A 1 -0.64 6.23 -5.36
C SER A 1 -1.22 5.69 -4.06
N ALA A 2 -2.46 5.95 -3.63
CA ALA A 2 -2.91 5.49 -2.29
C ALA A 2 -2.93 3.95 -2.10
N LEU A 3 -3.49 3.22 -3.07
CA LEU A 3 -3.70 1.76 -2.97
C LEU A 3 -2.41 0.94 -2.89
N HIS A 4 -1.31 1.41 -3.48
CA HIS A 4 -0.06 0.64 -3.52
C HIS A 4 0.50 0.36 -2.12
N SER A 5 0.34 1.29 -1.18
CA SER A 5 0.85 1.13 0.18
C SER A 5 0.18 -0.04 0.91
N LEU A 6 -1.06 -0.33 0.52
CA LEU A 6 -1.82 -1.46 1.04
C LEU A 6 -1.31 -2.80 0.49
N THR A 7 -0.46 -2.79 -0.55
CA THR A 7 0.14 -4.00 -1.14
C THR A 7 1.32 -4.56 -0.36
N PHE A 8 1.84 -3.84 0.63
CA PHE A 8 3.01 -4.25 1.42
C PHE A 8 2.66 -5.00 2.71
N PRO A 9 3.64 -5.66 3.38
CA PRO A 9 3.41 -6.44 4.59
C PRO A 9 2.82 -5.63 5.76
N GLY A 10 3.17 -4.36 5.90
CA GLY A 10 2.68 -3.51 6.99
C GLY A 10 1.16 -3.39 7.02
N ALA A 11 0.52 -3.34 5.85
CA ALA A 11 -0.94 -3.32 5.73
C ALA A 11 -1.61 -4.64 6.18
N LYS A 12 -0.89 -5.77 6.20
CA LYS A 12 -1.40 -7.04 6.75
C LYS A 12 -1.33 -7.08 8.28
N ARG A 13 -0.63 -6.13 8.91
CA ARG A 13 -0.28 -6.14 10.34
C ARG A 13 -0.92 -5.01 11.12
N VAL A 14 -1.24 -3.89 10.46
CA VAL A 14 -1.67 -2.65 11.10
C VAL A 14 -2.94 -2.12 10.44
N SER A 15 -3.89 -1.70 11.27
CA SER A 15 -5.12 -1.01 10.86
C SER A 15 -4.92 0.50 10.69
N LEU A 16 -5.86 1.17 10.02
CA LEU A 16 -5.81 2.64 9.87
C LEU A 16 -5.96 3.34 11.22
N ALA A 17 -6.82 2.82 12.10
CA ALA A 17 -7.03 3.35 13.43
C ALA A 17 -5.76 3.26 14.29
N GLU A 18 -5.05 2.14 14.25
CA GLU A 18 -3.77 1.98 14.93
C GLU A 18 -2.69 2.90 14.37
N SER A 19 -2.59 3.01 13.04
CA SER A 19 -1.66 3.93 12.38
C SER A 19 -1.94 5.38 12.77
N SER A 20 -3.20 5.80 12.80
CA SER A 20 -3.62 7.14 13.24
C SER A 20 -3.26 7.40 14.71
N ARG A 21 -3.53 6.44 15.61
CA ARG A 21 -3.23 6.56 17.04
C ARG A 21 -1.72 6.64 17.32
N THR A 22 -0.90 6.01 16.49
CA THR A 22 0.56 5.95 16.64
C THR A 22 1.31 6.87 15.68
N ALA A 23 0.62 7.83 15.06
CA ALA A 23 1.16 8.69 14.01
C ALA A 23 2.46 9.41 14.41
N TRP A 24 2.53 9.91 15.65
CA TRP A 24 3.69 10.60 16.20
C TRP A 24 4.95 9.72 16.30
N ILE A 25 4.77 8.40 16.39
CA ILE A 25 5.86 7.44 16.58
C ILE A 25 6.30 6.87 15.23
N LYS A 26 5.35 6.40 14.41
CA LYS A 26 5.67 5.65 13.17
C LYS A 26 5.46 6.42 11.88
N TYR A 27 4.51 7.36 11.84
CA TYR A 27 4.16 8.05 10.60
C TYR A 27 5.00 9.32 10.37
N TYR A 28 5.26 10.13 11.39
CA TYR A 28 6.07 11.34 11.24
C TYR A 28 7.59 11.08 11.23
N ARG A 29 8.01 9.87 11.54
CA ARG A 29 9.41 9.42 11.48
C ARG A 29 9.48 8.08 10.76
N GLN A 30 9.10 8.10 9.48
CA GLN A 30 9.21 6.90 8.65
C GLN A 30 10.68 6.55 8.47
N ASP A 31 10.99 5.30 8.72
CA ASP A 31 12.28 4.68 8.40
C ASP A 31 12.14 3.78 7.17
N GLU A 32 13.26 3.19 6.76
CA GLU A 32 13.34 2.26 5.64
C GLU A 32 12.50 1.00 5.86
N ASN A 33 11.98 0.75 7.06
CA ASN A 33 11.15 -0.41 7.40
C ASN A 33 9.66 -0.07 7.53
N PHE A 34 9.25 1.15 7.18
CA PHE A 34 7.87 1.61 7.35
C PHE A 34 6.86 0.73 6.60
N LEU A 35 7.12 0.40 5.32
CA LEU A 35 6.22 -0.43 4.50
C LEU A 35 6.08 -1.87 5.01
N ASN A 36 7.05 -2.38 5.78
CA ASN A 36 6.96 -3.69 6.41
C ASN A 36 6.13 -3.66 7.70
N SER A 37 6.13 -2.54 8.42
CA SER A 37 5.71 -2.49 9.82
C SER A 37 4.52 -1.57 10.11
N SER A 38 4.04 -0.83 9.12
CA SER A 38 2.94 0.13 9.23
C SER A 38 2.30 0.44 7.88
N VAL A 39 1.34 1.37 7.90
CA VAL A 39 0.64 1.92 6.73
C VAL A 39 0.40 3.40 6.95
N SER A 40 0.32 4.19 5.88
CA SER A 40 -0.12 5.59 5.94
C SER A 40 -1.63 5.66 6.17
N TYR A 41 -2.07 6.23 7.30
CA TYR A 41 -3.50 6.41 7.56
C TYR A 41 -4.15 7.42 6.60
N TYR A 42 -3.37 8.29 5.96
CA TYR A 42 -3.86 9.17 4.89
C TYR A 42 -4.14 8.39 3.61
N ASP A 43 -3.17 7.58 3.14
CA ASP A 43 -3.35 6.79 1.92
C ASP A 43 -4.42 5.72 2.11
N GLY A 44 -4.39 5.00 3.23
CA GLY A 44 -5.43 4.04 3.56
C GLY A 44 -6.79 4.67 3.81
N GLY A 45 -6.84 5.85 4.44
CA GLY A 45 -8.08 6.61 4.63
C GLY A 45 -8.67 7.10 3.30
N LEU A 46 -7.82 7.54 2.36
CA LEU A 46 -8.24 7.88 1.01
C LEU A 46 -8.76 6.65 0.25
N ALA A 47 -8.12 5.49 0.40
CA ALA A 47 -8.60 4.24 -0.18
C ALA A 47 -9.97 3.83 0.37
N LEU A 48 -10.16 3.90 1.69
CA LEU A 48 -11.44 3.59 2.33
C LEU A 48 -12.53 4.61 1.94
N ALA A 49 -12.19 5.89 1.85
CA ALA A 49 -13.12 6.93 1.40
C ALA A 49 -13.53 6.71 -0.06
N PHE A 50 -12.59 6.36 -0.94
CA PHE A 50 -12.88 6.00 -2.33
C PHE A 50 -13.79 4.77 -2.42
N TYR A 51 -13.50 3.73 -1.64
CA TYR A 51 -14.34 2.53 -1.58
C TYR A 51 -15.77 2.86 -1.13
N ALA A 52 -15.88 3.62 -0.05
CA ALA A 52 -17.15 4.08 0.49
C ALA A 52 -17.95 4.92 -0.51
N ASP A 53 -17.28 5.84 -1.21
CA ASP A 53 -17.93 6.69 -2.21
C ASP A 53 -18.40 5.89 -3.43
N ALA A 54 -17.67 4.85 -3.84
CA ALA A 54 -18.10 3.95 -4.91
C ALA A 54 -19.34 3.12 -4.52
N LYS A 55 -19.42 2.64 -3.26
CA LYS A 55 -20.47 1.73 -2.79
C LYS A 55 -21.72 2.42 -2.23
N ALA A 56 -21.57 3.59 -1.63
CA ALA A 56 -22.69 4.34 -1.07
C ALA A 56 -23.76 4.66 -2.12
N GLN A 57 -25.01 4.88 -1.70
CA GLN A 57 -26.10 5.28 -2.60
C GLN A 57 -25.98 6.74 -3.06
N ARG A 58 -25.39 7.59 -2.21
CA ARG A 58 -25.15 9.01 -2.46
C ARG A 58 -23.65 9.28 -2.28
N GLY A 59 -23.17 10.44 -2.75
CA GLY A 59 -21.75 10.81 -2.65
C GLY A 59 -21.33 11.07 -1.20
N ILE A 60 -20.04 10.91 -0.92
CA ILE A 60 -19.44 11.13 0.40
C ILE A 60 -19.62 12.58 0.91
N GLU A 61 -19.89 13.54 0.03
CA GLU A 61 -20.25 14.92 0.40
C GLU A 61 -21.49 14.98 1.27
N GLU A 62 -22.45 14.08 1.05
CA GLU A 62 -23.65 14.01 1.87
C GLU A 62 -23.34 13.52 3.30
N CYS A 63 -22.33 12.66 3.45
CA CYS A 63 -21.84 12.26 4.75
C CYS A 63 -21.29 13.48 5.50
N PHE A 64 -20.44 14.28 4.86
CA PHE A 64 -19.86 15.47 5.48
C PHE A 64 -20.92 16.50 5.91
N LYS A 65 -21.98 16.70 5.11
CA LYS A 65 -23.12 17.53 5.50
C LYS A 65 -23.82 16.98 6.73
N THR A 66 -24.14 15.68 6.72
CA THR A 66 -24.81 14.98 7.82
C THR A 66 -23.99 15.06 9.12
N LEU A 67 -22.68 14.86 9.04
CA LEU A 67 -21.75 15.01 10.15
C LEU A 67 -21.76 16.43 10.72
N ARG A 68 -21.68 17.44 9.86
CA ARG A 68 -21.66 18.85 10.27
C ARG A 68 -22.96 19.26 10.96
N GLU A 69 -24.10 18.84 10.43
CA GLU A 69 -25.42 19.13 11.00
C GLU A 69 -25.61 18.45 12.36
N ARG A 70 -25.22 17.18 12.48
CA ARG A 70 -25.43 16.38 13.71
C ARG A 70 -24.43 16.68 14.81
N SER A 71 -23.19 17.02 14.45
CA SER A 71 -22.19 17.44 15.44
C SER A 71 -22.61 18.73 16.14
N ARG A 72 -23.43 19.59 15.50
CA ARG A 72 -23.86 20.90 16.03
C ARG A 72 -22.68 21.76 16.50
N GLY A 73 -21.54 21.66 15.82
CA GLY A 73 -20.29 22.35 16.19
C GLY A 73 -19.47 21.64 17.28
N GLY A 74 -19.90 20.46 17.72
CA GLY A 74 -19.15 19.57 18.60
C GLY A 74 -18.13 18.69 17.85
N ALA A 75 -17.50 17.77 18.58
CA ALA A 75 -16.48 16.88 18.03
C ALA A 75 -17.08 15.85 17.05
N PHE A 76 -16.31 15.49 16.02
CA PHE A 76 -16.61 14.35 15.18
C PHE A 76 -16.14 13.07 15.86
N THR A 77 -17.06 12.13 16.08
CA THR A 77 -16.76 10.82 16.67
C THR A 77 -16.91 9.73 15.61
N PHE A 78 -16.23 8.61 15.82
CA PHE A 78 -16.36 7.46 14.93
C PHE A 78 -17.81 6.94 14.87
N ASP A 79 -18.51 6.91 15.99
CA ASP A 79 -19.95 6.53 16.05
C ASP A 79 -20.82 7.45 15.18
N LEU A 80 -20.53 8.75 15.18
CA LEU A 80 -21.26 9.69 14.34
C LEU A 80 -20.99 9.44 12.84
N LEU A 81 -19.75 9.15 12.49
CA LEU A 81 -19.35 8.78 11.13
C LEU A 81 -19.98 7.47 10.69
N ASP A 82 -19.93 6.43 11.52
CA ASP A 82 -20.51 5.11 11.22
C ASP A 82 -22.02 5.23 10.93
N LYS A 83 -22.75 5.94 11.79
CA LYS A 83 -24.19 6.19 11.58
C LYS A 83 -24.48 6.95 10.30
N ALA A 84 -23.70 7.99 10.00
CA ALA A 84 -23.87 8.76 8.77
C ALA A 84 -23.59 7.90 7.53
N MET A 85 -22.55 7.06 7.55
CA MET A 85 -22.21 6.17 6.44
C MET A 85 -23.25 5.08 6.21
N ARG A 86 -23.79 4.48 7.29
CA ARG A 86 -24.86 3.47 7.20
C ARG A 86 -26.12 4.01 6.53
N GLU A 87 -26.49 5.26 6.81
CA GLU A 87 -27.63 5.92 6.16
C GLU A 87 -27.42 6.15 4.66
N LEU A 88 -26.15 6.21 4.22
CA LEU A 88 -25.79 6.28 2.81
C LEU A 88 -25.63 4.88 2.20
N GLY A 89 -25.93 3.80 2.93
CA GLY A 89 -25.83 2.43 2.45
C GLY A 89 -24.40 1.85 2.48
N PHE A 90 -23.50 2.43 3.28
CA PHE A 90 -22.16 1.88 3.50
C PHE A 90 -22.00 1.41 4.96
N GLU A 91 -21.84 0.10 5.14
CA GLU A 91 -21.82 -0.54 6.48
C GLU A 91 -20.44 -1.08 6.90
N GLU A 92 -19.40 -0.83 6.09
CA GLU A 92 -18.08 -1.46 6.23
C GLU A 92 -17.03 -0.50 6.81
N LEU A 93 -17.45 0.55 7.51
CA LEU A 93 -16.52 1.51 8.10
C LEU A 93 -15.59 0.86 9.15
N GLU A 94 -16.01 -0.26 9.73
CA GLU A 94 -15.21 -1.11 10.60
C GLU A 94 -13.88 -1.59 9.96
N LEU A 95 -13.76 -1.59 8.64
CA LEU A 95 -12.49 -1.86 7.93
C LEU A 95 -11.35 -0.94 8.42
N ALA A 96 -11.65 0.25 8.94
CA ALA A 96 -10.65 1.15 9.53
C ALA A 96 -9.93 0.54 10.76
N TYR A 97 -10.54 -0.44 11.44
CA TYR A 97 -9.97 -1.14 12.60
C TYR A 97 -9.44 -2.54 12.29
N LYS A 98 -9.63 -3.03 11.06
CA LYS A 98 -9.05 -4.29 10.57
C LYS A 98 -7.69 -4.03 9.92
N PRO A 99 -6.84 -5.06 9.71
CA PRO A 99 -5.64 -4.91 8.92
C PRO A 99 -5.93 -4.15 7.62
N ALA A 100 -5.19 -3.09 7.33
CA ALA A 100 -5.50 -2.19 6.22
C ALA A 100 -5.52 -2.87 4.84
N ARG A 101 -4.91 -4.07 4.73
CA ARG A 101 -5.03 -4.97 3.57
C ARG A 101 -6.48 -5.26 3.22
N GLU A 102 -7.37 -5.42 4.19
CA GLU A 102 -8.77 -5.77 3.94
C GLU A 102 -9.51 -4.70 3.12
N ILE A 103 -9.08 -3.44 3.21
CA ILE A 103 -9.61 -2.36 2.37
C ILE A 103 -9.25 -2.60 0.89
N LEU A 104 -8.02 -3.05 0.62
CA LEU A 104 -7.58 -3.37 -0.74
C LEU A 104 -8.37 -4.55 -1.31
N GLU A 105 -8.60 -5.59 -0.51
CA GLU A 105 -9.37 -6.76 -0.95
C GLU A 105 -10.84 -6.39 -1.20
N ALA A 106 -11.46 -5.57 -0.34
CA ALA A 106 -12.82 -5.08 -0.55
C ALA A 106 -12.95 -4.26 -1.85
N ILE A 107 -11.97 -3.39 -2.13
CA ILE A 107 -11.89 -2.64 -3.39
C ILE A 107 -11.70 -3.58 -4.58
N ARG A 108 -10.88 -4.62 -4.44
CA ARG A 108 -10.63 -5.60 -5.49
C ARG A 108 -11.90 -6.36 -5.87
N GLU A 109 -12.63 -6.85 -4.88
CA GLU A 109 -13.86 -7.62 -5.10
C GLU A 109 -14.97 -6.77 -5.73
N GLU A 110 -15.14 -5.54 -5.26
CA GLU A 110 -16.28 -4.70 -5.65
C GLU A 110 -16.01 -3.84 -6.89
N LEU A 111 -14.75 -3.39 -7.08
CA LEU A 111 -14.39 -2.42 -8.10
C LEU A 111 -13.46 -2.97 -9.19
N GLY A 112 -13.15 -4.27 -9.16
CA GLY A 112 -12.36 -4.93 -10.20
C GLY A 112 -10.91 -4.48 -10.24
N LEU A 113 -10.29 -4.20 -9.09
CA LEU A 113 -8.87 -3.89 -9.01
C LEU A 113 -8.03 -5.13 -9.33
N GLU A 114 -7.17 -5.05 -10.35
CA GLU A 114 -6.28 -6.13 -10.76
C GLU A 114 -4.88 -5.94 -10.18
N VAL A 115 -4.26 -7.07 -9.79
CA VAL A 115 -2.83 -7.13 -9.46
C VAL A 115 -2.09 -7.66 -10.69
N VAL A 116 -1.23 -6.85 -11.29
CA VAL A 116 -0.71 -7.11 -12.65
C VAL A 116 0.72 -7.67 -12.69
N ASP A 117 1.41 -7.71 -11.55
CA ASP A 117 2.77 -8.23 -11.42
C ASP A 117 2.88 -9.50 -10.57
N GLU A 118 1.77 -10.02 -10.05
CA GLU A 118 1.75 -11.26 -9.28
C GLU A 118 2.41 -12.42 -10.06
N GLY A 119 3.27 -13.17 -9.37
CA GLY A 119 3.96 -14.33 -9.95
C GLY A 119 5.17 -14.01 -10.84
N LYS A 120 5.43 -12.75 -11.18
CA LYS A 120 6.64 -12.34 -11.92
C LYS A 120 7.91 -12.51 -11.08
N GLU A 121 9.07 -12.44 -11.74
CA GLU A 121 10.37 -12.43 -11.07
C GLU A 121 10.43 -11.29 -10.04
N TYR A 122 10.92 -11.58 -8.84
CA TYR A 122 10.88 -10.66 -7.71
C TYR A 122 12.02 -10.90 -6.72
N TYR A 123 12.65 -9.85 -6.23
CA TYR A 123 13.67 -9.90 -5.17
C TYR A 123 13.19 -9.29 -3.86
N GLY A 124 12.24 -8.35 -3.90
CA GLY A 124 11.74 -7.57 -2.78
C GLY A 124 12.65 -6.42 -2.40
N LEU A 125 13.19 -5.72 -3.39
CA LEU A 125 14.07 -4.57 -3.19
C LEU A 125 13.46 -3.31 -3.80
N VAL A 126 13.61 -2.17 -3.12
CA VAL A 126 13.59 -0.87 -3.79
C VAL A 126 15.01 -0.33 -3.81
N LEU A 127 15.46 0.12 -4.97
CA LEU A 127 16.78 0.70 -5.16
C LEU A 127 16.69 2.20 -5.46
N GLU A 128 17.63 2.98 -4.92
CA GLU A 128 17.97 4.33 -5.36
C GLU A 128 19.37 4.30 -5.98
N GLY A 129 19.44 4.26 -7.31
CA GLY A 129 20.67 3.94 -8.02
C GLY A 129 21.12 2.53 -7.68
N ASN A 130 22.30 2.38 -7.08
CA ASN A 130 22.82 1.10 -6.60
C ASN A 130 22.64 0.87 -5.10
N ARG A 131 21.96 1.79 -4.39
CA ARG A 131 21.72 1.70 -2.94
C ARG A 131 20.37 1.07 -2.67
N VAL A 132 20.32 0.12 -1.75
CA VAL A 132 19.09 -0.47 -1.25
C VAL A 132 18.36 0.53 -0.36
N LYS A 133 17.12 0.86 -0.70
CA LYS A 133 16.23 1.73 0.09
C LYS A 133 15.22 0.98 0.93
N PHE A 134 14.78 -0.17 0.44
CA PHE A 134 13.79 -0.99 1.10
C PHE A 134 14.10 -2.45 0.80
N VAL A 135 13.89 -3.29 1.80
CA VAL A 135 13.91 -4.75 1.69
C VAL A 135 12.59 -5.24 2.24
N GLU A 136 11.78 -5.91 1.44
CA GLU A 136 10.49 -6.41 1.89
C GLU A 136 10.67 -7.61 2.84
N ASP A 137 9.95 -7.61 3.95
CA ASP A 137 9.95 -8.71 4.92
C ASP A 137 9.57 -10.04 4.27
N GLY A 138 10.38 -11.07 4.47
CA GLY A 138 10.16 -12.40 3.90
C GLY A 138 10.38 -12.47 2.40
N SER A 139 10.96 -11.45 1.77
CA SER A 139 11.37 -11.50 0.36
C SER A 139 12.64 -12.32 0.16
N PRO A 140 12.99 -12.66 -1.09
CA PRO A 140 14.29 -13.25 -1.39
C PRO A 140 15.49 -12.42 -0.92
N ALA A 141 15.42 -11.10 -1.03
CA ALA A 141 16.47 -10.20 -0.58
C ALA A 141 16.63 -10.20 0.94
N ASP A 142 15.52 -10.21 1.68
CA ASP A 142 15.53 -10.36 3.14
C ASP A 142 16.20 -11.68 3.55
N ARG A 143 15.79 -12.80 2.94
CA ARG A 143 16.41 -14.11 3.19
C ARG A 143 17.89 -14.18 2.80
N ALA A 144 18.31 -13.43 1.78
CA ALA A 144 19.71 -13.31 1.37
C ALA A 144 20.52 -12.36 2.26
N GLY A 145 19.88 -11.72 3.24
CA GLY A 145 20.49 -10.85 4.25
C GLY A 145 20.85 -9.46 3.73
N LEU A 146 20.23 -9.01 2.64
CA LEU A 146 20.33 -7.63 2.19
C LEU A 146 19.62 -6.72 3.20
N LEU A 147 20.17 -5.53 3.40
CA LEU A 147 19.62 -4.53 4.31
C LEU A 147 19.50 -3.20 3.58
N PRO A 148 18.62 -2.29 4.05
CA PRO A 148 18.69 -0.89 3.66
C PRO A 148 20.11 -0.32 3.82
N ASP A 149 20.45 0.62 2.95
CA ASP A 149 21.77 1.25 2.77
C ASP A 149 22.90 0.37 2.24
N ASP A 150 22.67 -0.91 1.99
CA ASP A 150 23.60 -1.72 1.19
C ASP A 150 23.79 -1.09 -0.19
N GLN A 151 25.04 -0.99 -0.65
CA GLN A 151 25.34 -0.59 -2.02
C GLN A 151 25.71 -1.80 -2.85
N ILE A 152 24.92 -2.10 -3.88
CA ILE A 152 25.23 -3.13 -4.87
C ILE A 152 26.39 -2.63 -5.73
N VAL A 153 27.53 -3.31 -5.67
CA VAL A 153 28.75 -2.94 -6.40
C VAL A 153 28.87 -3.73 -7.69
N ALA A 154 28.48 -5.02 -7.66
CA ALA A 154 28.51 -5.88 -8.83
C ALA A 154 27.45 -6.98 -8.72
N VAL A 155 26.94 -7.39 -9.88
CA VAL A 155 26.05 -8.52 -10.10
C VAL A 155 26.75 -9.46 -11.07
N ASN A 156 27.00 -10.71 -10.66
CA ASN A 156 27.77 -11.69 -11.42
C ASN A 156 29.14 -11.15 -11.89
N GLY A 157 29.81 -10.36 -11.03
CA GLY A 157 31.12 -9.77 -11.32
C GLY A 157 31.12 -8.53 -12.22
N THR A 158 29.96 -8.02 -12.65
CA THR A 158 29.86 -6.84 -13.52
C THR A 158 28.85 -5.82 -13.00
N SER A 159 28.86 -4.60 -13.56
CA SER A 159 27.80 -3.61 -13.33
C SER A 159 26.59 -3.94 -14.21
N ALA A 160 25.72 -4.83 -13.71
CA ALA A 160 24.52 -5.29 -14.40
C ALA A 160 23.28 -5.22 -13.48
N PRO A 161 22.06 -5.10 -14.05
CA PRO A 161 20.83 -5.23 -13.27
C PRO A 161 20.65 -6.66 -12.74
N LEU A 162 19.90 -6.80 -11.64
CA LEU A 162 19.48 -8.10 -11.12
C LEU A 162 18.54 -8.80 -12.12
N ARG A 163 18.89 -10.04 -12.48
CA ARG A 163 18.09 -10.93 -13.35
C ARG A 163 18.41 -12.38 -13.03
N GLY A 164 17.38 -13.21 -12.89
CA GLY A 164 17.55 -14.61 -12.52
C GLY A 164 18.40 -14.78 -11.26
N GLU A 165 18.98 -15.96 -11.11
CA GLU A 165 19.94 -16.18 -10.02
C GLU A 165 21.20 -15.35 -10.23
N ALA A 166 21.62 -14.65 -9.17
CA ALA A 166 22.77 -13.79 -9.22
C ALA A 166 23.64 -13.90 -7.96
N GLU A 167 24.96 -13.80 -8.17
CA GLU A 167 25.89 -13.48 -7.10
C GLU A 167 26.01 -11.96 -6.99
N VAL A 168 25.70 -11.43 -5.81
CA VAL A 168 25.68 -9.99 -5.55
C VAL A 168 26.83 -9.63 -4.63
N LEU A 169 27.65 -8.68 -5.09
CA LEU A 169 28.69 -8.04 -4.28
C LEU A 169 28.14 -6.73 -3.73
N LEU A 170 28.14 -6.58 -2.42
CA LEU A 170 27.59 -5.42 -1.73
C LEU A 170 28.60 -4.77 -0.78
N LEU A 171 28.55 -3.45 -0.69
CA LEU A 171 29.31 -2.66 0.26
C LEU A 171 28.37 -2.25 1.41
N ARG A 172 28.71 -2.69 2.62
CA ARG A 172 28.00 -2.33 3.85
C ARG A 172 28.99 -1.75 4.84
N GLU A 173 28.83 -0.48 5.20
CA GLU A 173 29.69 0.19 6.20
C GLU A 173 31.20 0.02 5.91
N GLY A 174 31.60 0.15 4.64
CA GLY A 174 32.99 0.00 4.21
C GLY A 174 33.49 -1.45 4.07
N ARG A 175 32.64 -2.45 4.34
CA ARG A 175 32.97 -3.87 4.17
C ARG A 175 32.32 -4.44 2.94
N VAL A 176 33.11 -5.13 2.13
CA VAL A 176 32.62 -5.88 0.98
C VAL A 176 32.07 -7.22 1.45
N LYS A 177 30.83 -7.51 1.07
CA LYS A 177 30.14 -8.78 1.32
C LYS A 177 29.69 -9.37 0.00
N ARG A 178 29.54 -10.68 -0.02
CA ARG A 178 29.06 -11.45 -1.17
C ARG A 178 27.90 -12.31 -0.71
N THR A 179 26.81 -12.29 -1.46
CA THR A 179 25.64 -13.14 -1.20
C THR A 179 25.09 -13.68 -2.50
N LYS A 180 24.42 -14.83 -2.43
CA LYS A 180 23.65 -15.37 -3.56
C LYS A 180 22.22 -14.90 -3.41
N LEU A 181 21.66 -14.38 -4.49
CA LEU A 181 20.30 -13.91 -4.57
C LEU A 181 19.58 -14.67 -5.69
N SER A 182 18.60 -15.47 -5.30
CA SER A 182 17.72 -16.17 -6.25
C SER A 182 16.35 -15.47 -6.23
N PRO A 183 15.73 -15.21 -7.39
CA PRO A 183 14.43 -14.56 -7.42
C PRO A 183 13.34 -15.47 -6.87
N GLY A 184 12.34 -14.85 -6.26
CA GLY A 184 11.08 -15.46 -5.88
C GLY A 184 9.97 -15.12 -6.86
N ARG A 185 8.74 -15.31 -6.38
CA ARG A 185 7.53 -14.89 -7.07
C ARG A 185 6.99 -13.63 -6.42
N ASN A 186 6.71 -12.60 -7.22
CA ASN A 186 6.15 -11.34 -6.76
C ASN A 186 4.78 -11.59 -6.09
N PRO A 187 4.56 -11.12 -4.85
CA PRO A 187 3.27 -11.27 -4.17
C PRO A 187 2.21 -10.29 -4.67
N GLY A 188 2.57 -9.35 -5.56
CA GLY A 188 1.66 -8.40 -6.18
C GLY A 188 1.75 -7.00 -5.58
N HIS A 189 2.36 -6.06 -6.29
CA HIS A 189 2.50 -4.65 -5.88
C HIS A 189 2.08 -3.64 -6.95
N SER A 190 1.97 -4.08 -8.19
CA SER A 190 1.51 -3.27 -9.30
C SER A 190 0.02 -3.50 -9.50
N LEU A 191 -0.72 -2.41 -9.58
CA LEU A 191 -2.18 -2.41 -9.56
C LEU A 191 -2.72 -1.78 -10.83
N ARG A 192 -3.80 -2.35 -11.39
CA ARG A 192 -4.58 -1.73 -12.45
C ARG A 192 -6.03 -1.65 -12.01
N LEU A 193 -6.62 -0.48 -12.13
CA LEU A 193 -8.03 -0.26 -11.88
C LEU A 193 -8.70 0.17 -13.18
N LYS A 194 -9.76 -0.53 -13.56
CA LYS A 194 -10.62 -0.16 -14.68
C LYS A 194 -12.05 -0.05 -14.20
N LEU A 195 -12.54 1.19 -14.14
CA LEU A 195 -13.91 1.49 -13.73
C LEU A 195 -14.74 1.82 -14.96
N THR A 196 -15.86 1.12 -15.11
CA THR A 196 -16.84 1.38 -16.17
C THR A 196 -18.25 1.45 -15.60
N GLY A 197 -19.19 1.95 -16.41
CA GLY A 197 -20.61 1.98 -16.07
C GLY A 197 -20.95 2.89 -14.90
N LYS A 198 -21.96 2.49 -14.11
CA LYS A 198 -22.60 3.36 -13.11
C LYS A 198 -21.64 3.87 -12.03
N VAL A 199 -20.69 3.06 -11.60
CA VAL A 199 -19.72 3.45 -10.55
C VAL A 199 -18.74 4.49 -11.09
N ALA A 200 -18.25 4.29 -12.31
CA ALA A 200 -17.34 5.23 -12.97
C ALA A 200 -18.01 6.59 -13.22
N GLU A 201 -19.24 6.58 -13.73
CA GLU A 201 -20.05 7.80 -13.90
C GLU A 201 -20.31 8.51 -12.57
N LYS A 202 -20.60 7.76 -11.50
CA LYS A 202 -20.86 8.33 -10.19
C LYS A 202 -19.62 9.02 -9.60
N VAL A 203 -18.47 8.35 -9.62
CA VAL A 203 -17.27 8.82 -8.91
C VAL A 203 -16.43 9.76 -9.77
N PHE A 204 -16.38 9.54 -11.09
CA PHE A 204 -15.47 10.24 -12.00
C PHE A 204 -16.16 10.93 -13.19
N MET A 205 -17.49 10.90 -13.29
CA MET A 205 -18.25 11.45 -14.42
C MET A 205 -17.81 10.87 -15.79
N GLY A 206 -17.41 9.61 -15.79
CA GLY A 206 -17.01 8.88 -17.00
C GLY A 206 -16.20 7.63 -16.69
N GLU A 207 -15.90 6.85 -17.73
CA GLU A 207 -14.99 5.70 -17.62
C GLU A 207 -13.57 6.14 -17.27
N VAL A 208 -12.92 5.38 -16.38
CA VAL A 208 -11.56 5.66 -15.92
C VAL A 208 -10.75 4.38 -15.91
N GLU A 209 -9.55 4.46 -16.47
CA GLU A 209 -8.53 3.43 -16.36
C GLU A 209 -7.25 4.04 -15.79
N GLY A 210 -6.66 3.37 -14.80
CA GLY A 210 -5.42 3.78 -14.17
C GLY A 210 -4.56 2.58 -13.81
N GLU A 211 -3.26 2.70 -14.06
CA GLU A 211 -2.28 1.69 -13.68
C GLU A 211 -1.19 2.31 -12.79
N TYR A 212 -0.86 1.62 -11.72
CA TYR A 212 0.30 1.89 -10.88
C TYR A 212 1.30 0.75 -11.04
N LYS A 213 2.52 1.10 -11.45
CA LYS A 213 3.64 0.17 -11.51
C LYS A 213 4.52 0.37 -10.28
N SER A 214 4.67 -0.70 -9.51
CA SER A 214 5.58 -0.71 -8.38
C SER A 214 7.03 -0.60 -8.85
N ASN A 215 7.87 0.05 -8.04
CA ASN A 215 9.31 0.10 -8.22
C ASN A 215 10.05 -0.98 -7.41
N VAL A 216 9.32 -1.85 -6.71
CA VAL A 216 9.89 -3.02 -6.04
C VAL A 216 10.25 -4.04 -7.10
N ILE A 217 11.52 -4.45 -7.12
CA ILE A 217 12.08 -5.44 -8.04
C ILE A 217 12.30 -6.77 -7.36
#